data_AF-A0A0N4WAI4-F1
#
_entry.id   AF-A0A0N4WAI4-F1
#
_cell.length_a   1.000
_cell.length_b   1.000
_cell.length_c   1.000
_cell.angle_alpha   90.00
_cell.angle_beta   90.00
_cell.angle_gamma   90.00
#
_symmetry.space_group_name_H-M   'P 1'
#
loop_
_entity.id
_entity.type
_entity.pdbx_description
1 polymer ?
#
loop_
_entity_poly.entity_id
_entity_poly.type
_entity_poly.pdbx_seq_one_letter_code
_entity_poly.pdbx_strand_id
1 'polypeptide(L)'
;MQVNTEDITVNWGQQPHPLDAQYGKWRMAVFQDVQESIDMSKLYFLYDPIADEGSGTSGTRKGYPGLVIFDVNFKCFAGEIPLHAQGTMKFLFALKCPSPQGGSAFVLVTEEQIYGKIRLHVFRLDLSGDGISVSNCRPLLDNPLEIGGEYICSMREDAPEIVVMANPGLQVWRINAMAEAPQPPTANFTVQGADLTHFYDGFLSNGSVHLLSSSPDGHLDHTRIHVLKLEKPDIITTHQCTPDPQRGMPVPRKNCGIDGIANAILLAGGEIDHGNYNVQRLVDYWMLDTRTFQWLQIPAQMPAPLIEPRLTACNSGNIYLWGDFDQPLPGMPPGGTHLRIMRVSGMDKAGHPPSYSQTVSQPPVYPSLQPSPYPQPGSAAPPYPAYNPAQTNPGYGMPSPQNPPQPAPGYGMPQPQNQQYGGYGDAGYGGGYGGQGQATSGFQQVPAGPNQTAYYPPQKPKKDCSLQ
;
A
#
# COMPACT_ATOMS: atom_id res chain seq x y z
N MET A 1 -0.45 25.19 -2.27
CA MET A 1 0.03 24.12 -1.39
C MET A 1 1.36 23.69 -1.95
N GLN A 2 2.41 23.65 -1.14
CA GLN A 2 3.73 23.19 -1.57
C GLN A 2 4.00 21.87 -0.86
N VAL A 3 3.73 20.77 -1.56
CA VAL A 3 4.08 19.42 -1.10
C VAL A 3 5.51 19.15 -1.55
N ASN A 4 6.34 18.66 -0.64
CA ASN A 4 7.73 18.32 -0.91
C ASN A 4 7.95 16.82 -0.76
N THR A 5 8.56 16.21 -1.76
CA THR A 5 8.98 14.80 -1.73
C THR A 5 10.50 14.75 -1.73
N GLU A 6 11.08 14.14 -0.70
CA GLU A 6 12.51 13.91 -0.56
C GLU A 6 12.80 12.41 -0.62
N ASP A 7 13.75 11.98 -1.45
CA ASP A 7 14.34 10.65 -1.34
C ASP A 7 15.29 10.64 -0.13
N ILE A 8 14.98 9.81 0.87
CA ILE A 8 15.74 9.71 2.10
C ILE A 8 16.60 8.45 2.15
N THR A 9 16.77 7.75 1.02
CA THR A 9 17.77 6.69 0.87
C THR A 9 19.09 7.24 0.33
N VAL A 10 20.08 6.36 0.10
CA VAL A 10 21.37 6.76 -0.45
C VAL A 10 21.21 7.52 -1.78
N ASN A 11 21.77 8.73 -1.83
CA ASN A 11 21.74 9.58 -3.02
C ASN A 11 22.51 8.95 -4.18
N TRP A 12 22.07 9.26 -5.41
CA TRP A 12 22.77 8.83 -6.61
C TRP A 12 24.23 9.30 -6.63
N GLY A 13 25.16 8.37 -6.88
CA GLY A 13 26.59 8.66 -6.96
C GLY A 13 27.29 8.86 -5.62
N GLN A 14 26.60 8.65 -4.48
CA GLN A 14 27.20 8.67 -3.16
C GLN A 14 27.52 7.25 -2.68
N GLN A 15 28.56 7.10 -1.86
CA GLN A 15 28.82 5.85 -1.17
C GLN A 15 27.77 5.64 -0.07
N PRO A 16 27.22 4.42 0.09
CA PRO A 16 26.29 4.11 1.17
C PRO A 16 26.98 4.26 2.53
N HIS A 17 26.19 4.53 3.56
CA HIS A 17 26.71 4.55 4.93
C HIS A 17 27.27 3.17 5.30
N PRO A 18 28.38 3.03 6.07
CA PRO A 18 28.94 1.73 6.40
C PRO A 18 27.97 0.75 7.07
N LEU A 19 26.97 1.27 7.80
CA LEU A 19 25.92 0.44 8.40
C LEU A 19 25.01 -0.21 7.34
N ASP A 20 24.78 0.42 6.19
CA ASP A 20 24.04 -0.22 5.08
C ASP A 20 24.78 -1.42 4.51
N ALA A 21 26.10 -1.47 4.58
CA ALA A 21 26.84 -2.67 4.16
C ALA A 21 26.53 -3.87 5.07
N GLN A 22 26.16 -3.62 6.33
CA GLN A 22 25.81 -4.65 7.30
C GLN A 22 24.30 -4.95 7.32
N TYR A 23 23.47 -3.91 7.25
CA TYR A 23 22.02 -4.00 7.46
C TYR A 23 21.20 -3.74 6.20
N GLY A 24 21.75 -3.18 5.11
CA GLY A 24 21.04 -2.81 3.88
C GLY A 24 20.72 -3.96 2.92
N LYS A 25 20.30 -5.12 3.44
CA LYS A 25 20.04 -6.34 2.65
C LYS A 25 18.57 -6.50 2.20
N TRP A 26 17.73 -5.49 2.41
CA TRP A 26 16.27 -5.62 2.31
C TRP A 26 15.71 -5.31 0.91
N ARG A 27 14.55 -5.91 0.60
CA ARG A 27 13.73 -5.66 -0.61
C ARG A 27 12.30 -5.43 -0.16
N MET A 28 11.47 -4.77 -0.96
CA MET A 28 10.11 -4.42 -0.55
C MET A 28 9.29 -5.63 -0.06
N ALA A 29 9.36 -6.75 -0.80
CA ALA A 29 8.54 -7.94 -0.56
C ALA A 29 8.68 -8.58 0.83
N VAL A 30 9.70 -8.20 1.60
CA VAL A 30 10.00 -8.78 2.91
C VAL A 30 9.31 -8.05 4.07
N PHE A 31 8.84 -6.84 3.82
CA PHE A 31 8.22 -6.00 4.83
C PHE A 31 6.70 -6.06 4.73
N GLN A 32 6.05 -6.04 5.88
CA GLN A 32 4.60 -6.01 5.99
C GLN A 32 4.10 -4.58 6.21
N ASP A 33 4.87 -3.78 6.97
CA ASP A 33 4.44 -2.49 7.51
C ASP A 33 5.66 -1.60 7.81
N VAL A 34 5.44 -0.29 7.95
CA VAL A 34 6.45 0.69 8.39
C VAL A 34 5.81 1.67 9.35
N GLN A 35 6.47 1.97 10.46
CA GLN A 35 6.02 3.02 11.38
C GLN A 35 7.17 3.96 11.78
N GLU A 36 6.88 5.26 11.88
CA GLU A 36 7.84 6.26 12.33
C GLU A 36 7.96 6.24 13.86
N SER A 37 9.18 6.50 14.36
CA SER A 37 9.43 6.72 15.78
C SER A 37 8.75 7.99 16.28
N ILE A 38 8.42 8.02 17.58
CA ILE A 38 7.80 9.20 18.21
C ILE A 38 8.68 10.46 18.14
N ASP A 39 10.00 10.29 18.08
CA ASP A 39 10.99 11.37 17.93
C ASP A 39 11.36 11.67 16.47
N MET A 40 10.72 10.99 15.51
CA MET A 40 10.94 11.11 14.06
C MET A 40 12.36 10.75 13.57
N SER A 41 13.20 10.16 14.44
CA SER A 41 14.58 9.80 14.09
C SER A 41 14.69 8.48 13.31
N LYS A 42 13.69 7.60 13.39
CA LYS A 42 13.73 6.23 12.87
C LYS A 42 12.44 5.83 12.19
N LEU A 43 12.55 4.91 11.24
CA LEU A 43 11.46 4.09 10.72
C LEU A 43 11.67 2.64 11.15
N TYR A 44 10.60 2.01 11.59
CA TYR A 44 10.56 0.61 11.97
C TYR A 44 9.79 -0.18 10.91
N PHE A 45 10.51 -0.96 10.12
CA PHE A 45 9.95 -1.85 9.12
C PHE A 45 9.60 -3.20 9.75
N LEU A 46 8.33 -3.60 9.71
CA LEU A 46 7.89 -4.91 10.20
C LEU A 46 8.32 -6.01 9.23
N TYR A 47 9.27 -6.84 9.63
CA TYR A 47 9.82 -7.91 8.81
C TYR A 47 9.18 -9.26 9.14
N ASP A 48 8.65 -9.93 8.11
CA ASP A 48 8.17 -11.31 8.17
C ASP A 48 9.08 -12.23 7.35
N PRO A 49 9.86 -13.13 7.99
CA PRO A 49 10.72 -14.06 7.28
C PRO A 49 9.95 -15.10 6.46
N ILE A 50 8.69 -15.41 6.78
CA ILE A 50 7.91 -16.37 5.99
C ILE A 50 7.50 -15.73 4.66
N ALA A 51 7.03 -14.47 4.70
CA ALA A 51 6.81 -13.69 3.49
C ALA A 51 8.09 -13.57 2.65
N ASP A 52 9.24 -13.33 3.28
CA ASP A 52 10.55 -13.28 2.63
C ASP A 52 10.86 -14.59 1.86
N GLU A 53 10.76 -15.74 2.52
CA GLU A 53 10.97 -17.07 1.91
C GLU A 53 10.00 -17.34 0.74
N GLY A 54 8.73 -16.94 0.88
CA GLY A 54 7.71 -17.11 -0.15
C GLY A 54 7.81 -16.11 -1.31
N SER A 55 8.52 -15.00 -1.12
CA SER A 55 8.54 -13.87 -2.05
C SER A 55 9.36 -14.10 -3.30
N GLY A 56 10.12 -15.20 -3.46
CA GLY A 56 10.94 -15.49 -4.66
C GLY A 56 11.98 -14.43 -5.09
N THR A 57 12.03 -13.26 -4.44
CA THR A 57 12.90 -12.11 -4.75
C THR A 57 14.24 -12.18 -4.04
N SER A 58 14.28 -12.88 -2.91
CA SER A 58 15.35 -12.84 -1.93
C SER A 58 16.05 -14.18 -1.75
N GLY A 59 15.43 -15.27 -2.23
CA GLY A 59 16.01 -16.62 -2.30
C GLY A 59 16.35 -17.29 -0.96
N THR A 60 16.29 -16.57 0.18
CA THR A 60 16.56 -17.11 1.52
C THR A 60 16.17 -16.11 2.60
N ARG A 61 15.69 -16.63 3.75
CA ARG A 61 15.42 -15.85 4.96
C ARG A 61 16.65 -15.05 5.42
N LYS A 62 16.46 -13.74 5.64
CA LYS A 62 17.53 -12.79 5.99
C LYS A 62 17.70 -12.51 7.49
N GLY A 63 16.71 -12.83 8.31
CA GLY A 63 16.73 -12.53 9.75
C GLY A 63 15.64 -13.23 10.56
N TYR A 64 15.45 -12.80 11.81
CA TYR A 64 14.34 -13.24 12.67
C TYR A 64 13.13 -12.33 12.50
N PRO A 65 11.89 -12.79 12.77
CA PRO A 65 10.71 -11.92 12.81
C PRO A 65 11.00 -10.73 13.72
N GLY A 66 10.72 -9.52 13.24
CA GLY A 66 11.22 -8.35 13.96
C GLY A 66 10.91 -7.01 13.32
N LEU A 67 11.51 -5.96 13.90
CA LEU A 67 11.57 -4.63 13.34
C LEU A 67 12.96 -4.38 12.75
N VAL A 68 13.02 -3.97 11.50
CA VAL A 68 14.24 -3.47 10.87
C VAL A 68 14.26 -1.95 11.02
N ILE A 69 15.38 -1.41 11.49
CA ILE A 69 15.52 0.01 11.81
C ILE A 69 16.18 0.72 10.64
N PHE A 70 15.48 1.72 10.09
CA PHE A 70 16.05 2.72 9.20
C PHE A 70 16.23 4.03 9.98
N ASP A 71 17.46 4.54 10.07
CA ASP A 71 17.73 5.82 10.70
C ASP A 71 17.58 6.95 9.68
N VAL A 72 16.65 7.87 9.94
CA VAL A 72 16.28 8.95 9.01
C VAL A 72 17.39 10.00 8.91
N ASN A 73 18.19 10.19 9.98
CA ASN A 73 19.28 11.16 9.98
C ASN A 73 20.48 10.65 9.19
N PHE A 74 20.83 9.36 9.38
CA PHE A 74 21.90 8.72 8.62
C PHE A 74 21.48 8.25 7.23
N LYS A 75 20.16 8.20 6.96
CA LYS A 75 19.59 7.75 5.69
C LYS A 75 20.01 6.32 5.33
N CYS A 76 20.06 5.44 6.34
CA CYS A 76 20.54 4.06 6.20
C CYS A 76 19.81 3.09 7.14
N PHE A 77 19.84 1.80 6.80
CA PHE A 77 19.49 0.74 7.73
C PHE A 77 20.58 0.60 8.80
N ALA A 78 20.16 0.59 10.07
CA ALA A 78 21.06 0.73 11.21
C ALA A 78 20.91 -0.37 12.27
N GLY A 79 19.92 -1.25 12.17
CA GLY A 79 19.73 -2.32 13.14
C GLY A 79 18.51 -3.19 12.91
N GLU A 80 18.36 -4.20 13.77
CA GLU A 80 17.25 -5.15 13.78
C GLU A 80 16.84 -5.39 15.24
N ILE A 81 15.53 -5.40 15.54
CA ILE A 81 14.95 -5.74 16.84
C ILE A 81 14.17 -7.05 16.68
N PRO A 82 14.64 -8.17 17.24
CA PRO A 82 13.88 -9.41 17.19
C PRO A 82 12.60 -9.29 18.02
N LEU A 83 11.49 -9.78 17.48
CA LEU A 83 10.20 -9.84 18.15
C LEU A 83 9.83 -11.28 18.48
N HIS A 84 9.48 -11.50 19.74
CA HIS A 84 9.02 -12.79 20.25
C HIS A 84 7.51 -12.72 20.54
N ALA A 85 6.72 -12.72 19.48
CA ALA A 85 5.26 -12.80 19.55
C ALA A 85 4.76 -14.09 18.89
N GLN A 86 3.62 -14.60 19.34
CA GLN A 86 3.00 -15.79 18.75
C GLN A 86 2.46 -15.47 17.35
N GLY A 87 2.66 -16.36 16.38
CA GLY A 87 2.17 -16.20 15.01
C GLY A 87 3.11 -15.45 14.07
N THR A 88 2.64 -15.23 12.85
CA THR A 88 3.33 -14.55 11.74
C THR A 88 3.04 -13.06 11.78
N MET A 89 4.02 -12.21 11.47
CA MET A 89 3.87 -10.75 11.55
C MET A 89 2.97 -10.25 10.42
N LYS A 90 1.97 -9.40 10.74
CA LYS A 90 1.03 -8.87 9.74
C LYS A 90 0.94 -7.35 9.73
N PHE A 91 0.68 -6.74 10.88
CA PHE A 91 0.50 -5.28 10.96
C PHE A 91 1.17 -4.70 12.20
N LEU A 92 1.59 -3.45 12.09
CA LEU A 92 2.20 -2.63 13.11
C LEU A 92 1.54 -1.23 13.07
N PHE A 93 0.88 -0.82 14.15
CA PHE A 93 0.25 0.50 14.21
C PHE A 93 0.93 1.38 15.26
N ALA A 94 1.30 2.61 14.90
CA ALA A 94 1.91 3.55 15.83
C ALA A 94 0.91 4.16 16.82
N LEU A 95 1.21 4.03 18.13
CA LEU A 95 0.50 4.76 19.17
C LEU A 95 1.02 6.20 19.23
N LYS A 96 0.11 7.16 19.48
CA LYS A 96 0.47 8.58 19.68
C LYS A 96 1.16 8.85 21.01
N CYS A 97 1.09 7.92 21.96
CA CYS A 97 1.75 8.02 23.25
C CYS A 97 3.11 7.32 23.24
N PRO A 98 4.11 7.83 23.98
CA PRO A 98 5.36 7.12 24.18
C PRO A 98 5.14 5.83 24.98
N SER A 99 6.12 4.93 24.89
CA SER A 99 6.25 3.84 25.84
C SER A 99 6.53 4.39 27.25
N PRO A 100 6.28 3.61 28.31
CA PRO A 100 6.62 4.02 29.67
C PRO A 100 8.12 4.31 29.87
N GLN A 101 9.00 3.79 29.01
CA GLN A 101 10.45 4.01 29.03
C GLN A 101 10.89 5.18 28.13
N GLY A 102 9.95 5.97 27.60
CA GLY A 102 10.21 7.12 26.74
C GLY A 102 10.47 6.78 25.26
N GLY A 103 10.40 5.51 24.89
CA GLY A 103 10.52 5.03 23.51
C GLY A 103 9.21 5.14 22.73
N SER A 104 9.19 4.55 21.53
CA SER A 104 7.96 4.43 20.73
C SER A 104 7.10 3.27 21.23
N ALA A 105 5.78 3.36 21.05
CA ALA A 105 4.85 2.29 21.36
C ALA A 105 3.99 1.96 20.14
N PHE A 106 3.74 0.67 19.93
CA PHE A 106 3.04 0.13 18.77
C PHE A 106 1.98 -0.89 19.20
N VAL A 107 1.04 -1.14 18.30
CA VAL A 107 0.21 -2.33 18.32
C VAL A 107 0.68 -3.27 17.23
N LEU A 108 1.08 -4.48 17.61
CA LEU A 108 1.48 -5.53 16.70
C LEU A 108 0.33 -6.53 16.52
N VAL A 109 -0.02 -6.83 15.28
CA VAL A 109 -0.98 -7.87 14.92
C VAL A 109 -0.25 -9.03 14.26
N THR A 110 -0.51 -10.23 14.74
CA THR A 110 0.05 -11.46 14.18
C THR A 110 -1.03 -12.47 13.85
N GLU A 111 -0.73 -13.34 12.90
CA GLU A 111 -1.64 -14.37 12.40
C GLU A 111 -1.11 -15.77 12.68
N GLU A 112 -1.99 -16.64 13.17
CA GLU A 112 -1.72 -18.07 13.30
C GLU A 112 -2.82 -18.87 12.60
N GLN A 113 -2.42 -19.86 11.80
CA GLN A 113 -3.36 -20.77 11.13
C GLN A 113 -3.41 -22.10 11.88
N ILE A 114 -4.58 -22.43 12.43
CA ILE A 114 -4.80 -23.66 13.21
C ILE A 114 -6.06 -24.36 12.69
N TYR A 115 -5.91 -25.60 12.23
CA TYR A 115 -7.02 -26.47 11.80
C TYR A 115 -8.01 -25.80 10.83
N GLY A 116 -7.51 -25.02 9.87
CA GLY A 116 -8.32 -24.32 8.87
C GLY A 116 -9.03 -23.06 9.39
N LYS A 117 -8.77 -22.65 10.63
CA LYS A 117 -9.16 -21.34 11.18
C LYS A 117 -7.97 -20.41 11.26
N ILE A 118 -8.23 -19.12 11.09
CA ILE A 118 -7.25 -18.07 11.31
C ILE A 118 -7.46 -17.49 12.71
N ARG A 119 -6.36 -17.32 13.45
CA ARG A 119 -6.33 -16.68 14.76
C ARG A 119 -5.51 -15.41 14.69
N LEU A 120 -6.13 -14.28 14.98
CA LEU A 120 -5.46 -12.99 15.06
C LEU A 120 -5.13 -12.69 16.52
N HIS A 121 -3.84 -12.52 16.79
CA HIS A 121 -3.34 -12.05 18.08
C HIS A 121 -3.02 -10.56 17.96
N VAL A 122 -3.31 -9.80 19.01
CA VAL A 122 -3.06 -8.35 19.05
C VAL A 122 -2.25 -8.05 20.31
N PHE A 123 -1.07 -7.48 20.12
CA PHE A 123 -0.11 -7.18 21.18
C PHE A 123 0.15 -5.69 21.26
N ARG A 124 0.35 -5.18 22.46
CA ARG A 124 1.04 -3.91 22.65
C ARG A 124 2.54 -4.15 22.77
N LEU A 125 3.29 -3.43 21.95
CA LEU A 125 4.73 -3.45 21.87
C LEU A 125 5.29 -2.09 22.33
N ASP A 126 6.05 -2.08 23.41
CA ASP A 126 6.67 -0.88 23.98
C ASP A 126 8.18 -0.96 23.77
N LEU A 127 8.79 -0.03 23.03
CA LEU A 127 10.25 0.04 22.84
C LEU A 127 10.93 0.79 23.99
N SER A 128 12.21 0.51 24.22
CA SER A 128 13.07 1.29 25.11
C SER A 128 13.30 2.71 24.58
N GLY A 129 13.75 3.61 25.45
CA GLY A 129 13.98 5.02 25.10
C GLY A 129 15.04 5.25 24.01
N ASP A 130 15.96 4.31 23.80
CA ASP A 130 16.92 4.33 22.70
C ASP A 130 16.34 3.86 21.35
N GLY A 131 15.13 3.29 21.35
CA GLY A 131 14.46 2.78 20.16
C GLY A 131 15.11 1.55 19.54
N ILE A 132 16.01 0.85 20.23
CA ILE A 132 16.74 -0.31 19.65
C ILE A 132 16.46 -1.63 20.38
N SER A 133 15.58 -1.64 21.38
CA SER A 133 15.16 -2.87 22.06
C SER A 133 13.70 -2.84 22.49
N VAL A 134 13.14 -4.02 22.76
CA VAL A 134 11.79 -4.17 23.30
C VAL A 134 11.86 -4.06 24.82
N SER A 135 11.10 -3.13 25.38
CA SER A 135 10.93 -3.01 26.84
C SER A 135 9.77 -3.88 27.36
N ASN A 136 8.71 -4.02 26.57
CA ASN A 136 7.58 -4.88 26.89
C ASN A 136 6.84 -5.31 25.61
N CYS A 137 6.32 -6.53 25.60
CA CYS A 137 5.40 -7.01 24.58
C CYS A 137 4.34 -7.86 25.26
N ARG A 138 3.08 -7.45 25.18
CA ARG A 138 1.98 -8.11 25.92
C ARG A 138 0.72 -8.23 25.07
N PRO A 139 -0.06 -9.31 25.21
CA PRO A 139 -1.34 -9.43 24.54
C PRO A 139 -2.32 -8.38 25.05
N LEU A 140 -3.17 -7.88 24.15
CA LEU A 140 -4.27 -6.96 24.45
C LEU A 140 -5.61 -7.69 24.60
N LEU A 141 -5.70 -8.92 24.09
CA LEU A 141 -6.91 -9.75 24.14
C LEU A 141 -6.72 -10.96 25.04
N ASP A 142 -7.77 -11.34 25.77
CA ASP A 142 -7.79 -12.58 26.57
C ASP A 142 -7.62 -13.83 25.70
N ASN A 143 -8.21 -13.78 24.50
CA ASN A 143 -8.14 -14.85 23.50
C ASN A 143 -7.93 -14.21 22.12
N PRO A 144 -7.17 -14.86 21.22
CA PRO A 144 -7.07 -14.39 19.85
C PRO A 144 -8.44 -14.39 19.17
N LEU A 145 -8.64 -13.48 18.21
CA LEU A 145 -9.85 -13.47 17.40
C LEU A 145 -9.83 -14.65 16.44
N GLU A 146 -10.82 -15.54 16.53
CA GLU A 146 -11.00 -16.60 15.53
C GLU A 146 -11.83 -16.07 14.36
N ILE A 147 -11.25 -16.10 13.16
CA ILE A 147 -11.88 -15.64 11.93
C ILE A 147 -11.85 -16.74 10.87
N GLY A 148 -12.81 -16.68 9.93
CA GLY A 148 -13.01 -17.74 8.93
C GLY A 148 -12.49 -17.43 7.53
N GLY A 149 -11.84 -16.29 7.31
CA GLY A 149 -11.37 -15.90 5.98
C GLY A 149 -10.66 -14.55 5.98
N GLU A 150 -10.92 -13.76 4.94
CA GLU A 150 -10.35 -12.42 4.73
C GLU A 150 -10.59 -11.50 5.93
N TYR A 151 -9.64 -10.60 6.16
CA TYR A 151 -9.72 -9.59 7.20
C TYR A 151 -9.01 -8.30 6.80
N ILE A 152 -9.50 -7.20 7.37
CA ILE A 152 -8.89 -5.89 7.33
C ILE A 152 -8.65 -5.48 8.78
N CYS A 153 -7.46 -4.96 9.05
CA CYS A 153 -7.10 -4.43 10.36
C CYS A 153 -6.62 -3.00 10.17
N SER A 154 -7.14 -2.09 10.99
CA SER A 154 -6.72 -0.69 10.95
C SER A 154 -6.82 -0.08 12.34
N MET A 155 -6.06 0.99 12.59
CA MET A 155 -6.09 1.73 13.84
C MET A 155 -6.89 3.02 13.68
N ARG A 156 -7.75 3.30 14.66
CA ARG A 156 -8.45 4.59 14.72
C ARG A 156 -7.43 5.70 14.93
N GLU A 157 -7.51 6.71 14.09
CA GLU A 157 -6.71 7.91 14.27
C GLU A 157 -7.30 8.79 15.38
N ASP A 158 -8.60 8.67 15.66
CA ASP A 158 -9.32 9.47 16.65
C ASP A 158 -9.44 8.82 18.04
N ALA A 159 -9.13 7.54 18.18
CA ALA A 159 -9.14 6.83 19.46
C ALA A 159 -8.03 5.78 19.49
N PRO A 160 -7.48 5.41 20.66
CA PRO A 160 -6.47 4.37 20.73
C PRO A 160 -7.11 2.97 20.64
N GLU A 161 -7.75 2.68 19.51
CA GLU A 161 -8.42 1.42 19.25
C GLU A 161 -7.99 0.82 17.91
N ILE A 162 -7.76 -0.48 17.90
CA ILE A 162 -7.70 -1.26 16.65
C ILE A 162 -9.10 -1.69 16.27
N VAL A 163 -9.42 -1.59 14.99
CA VAL A 163 -10.63 -2.16 14.39
C VAL A 163 -10.21 -3.32 13.51
N VAL A 164 -10.73 -4.50 13.81
CA VAL A 164 -10.58 -5.69 12.98
C VAL A 164 -11.93 -5.97 12.32
N MET A 165 -11.93 -6.12 11.01
CA MET A 165 -13.08 -6.57 10.24
C MET A 165 -12.75 -7.92 9.62
N ALA A 166 -13.64 -8.91 9.72
CA ALA A 166 -13.37 -10.21 9.11
C ALA A 166 -14.63 -10.98 8.70
N ASN A 167 -14.41 -11.97 7.85
CA ASN A 167 -15.42 -12.94 7.42
C ASN A 167 -15.48 -14.18 8.34
N PRO A 168 -16.60 -14.94 8.34
CA PRO A 168 -17.82 -14.77 7.55
C PRO A 168 -18.83 -13.79 8.17
N GLY A 169 -19.60 -13.11 7.31
CA GLY A 169 -20.64 -12.14 7.68
C GLY A 169 -20.04 -10.97 8.43
N LEU A 170 -19.60 -9.93 7.69
CA LEU A 170 -18.72 -8.85 8.13
C LEU A 170 -18.78 -8.58 9.64
N GLN A 171 -17.87 -9.23 10.37
CA GLN A 171 -17.73 -9.10 11.81
C GLN A 171 -16.74 -7.99 12.09
N VAL A 172 -17.03 -7.17 13.09
CA VAL A 172 -16.22 -6.00 13.44
C VAL A 172 -15.92 -6.03 14.93
N TRP A 173 -14.64 -6.05 15.27
CA TRP A 173 -14.16 -5.93 16.65
C TRP A 173 -13.45 -4.60 16.84
N ARG A 174 -13.71 -3.96 17.97
CA ARG A 174 -12.93 -2.82 18.46
C ARG A 174 -12.10 -3.29 19.65
N ILE A 175 -10.81 -3.01 19.63
CA ILE A 175 -9.85 -3.49 20.62
C ILE A 175 -9.15 -2.28 21.22
N ASN A 176 -9.16 -2.16 22.54
CA ASN A 176 -8.45 -1.08 23.24
C ASN A 176 -6.93 -1.30 23.15
N ALA A 177 -6.25 -0.42 22.43
CA ALA A 177 -4.79 -0.47 22.24
C ALA A 177 -4.00 -0.05 23.50
N MET A 178 -4.67 0.59 24.46
CA MET A 178 -4.07 1.10 25.69
C MET A 178 -4.31 0.19 26.90
N ALA A 179 -4.85 -1.02 26.69
CA ALA A 179 -5.08 -1.95 27.77
C ALA A 179 -3.79 -2.24 28.57
N GLU A 180 -3.89 -2.20 29.90
CA GLU A 180 -2.79 -2.57 30.78
C GLU A 180 -2.67 -4.08 30.94
N ALA A 181 -3.80 -4.80 30.81
CA ALA A 181 -3.89 -6.25 30.83
C ALA A 181 -4.78 -6.75 29.68
N PRO A 182 -4.67 -8.03 29.29
CA PRO A 182 -5.60 -8.67 28.36
C PRO A 182 -7.05 -8.49 28.82
N GLN A 183 -7.94 -8.25 27.85
CA GLN A 183 -9.37 -8.07 28.09
C GLN A 183 -10.17 -8.48 26.83
N PRO A 184 -11.51 -8.64 26.89
CA PRO A 184 -12.30 -8.81 25.68
C PRO A 184 -12.30 -7.54 24.80
N PRO A 185 -12.68 -7.65 23.51
CA PRO A 185 -12.90 -6.49 22.65
C PRO A 185 -13.86 -5.47 23.30
N THR A 186 -13.57 -4.17 23.13
CA THR A 186 -14.42 -3.08 23.65
C THR A 186 -15.80 -3.05 22.98
N ALA A 187 -15.87 -3.52 21.74
CA ALA A 187 -17.12 -3.79 21.04
C ALA A 187 -16.93 -4.93 20.04
N ASN A 188 -18.02 -5.65 19.77
CA ASN A 188 -18.12 -6.64 18.71
C ASN A 188 -19.53 -6.58 18.10
N PHE A 189 -19.64 -6.50 16.78
CA PHE A 189 -20.91 -6.55 16.07
C PHE A 189 -20.75 -7.13 14.66
N THR A 190 -21.87 -7.53 14.07
CA THR A 190 -21.92 -8.04 12.69
C THR A 190 -22.78 -7.11 11.85
N VAL A 191 -22.29 -6.78 10.65
CA VAL A 191 -23.06 -6.03 9.65
C VAL A 191 -23.83 -7.00 8.77
N GLN A 192 -25.15 -6.95 8.84
CA GLN A 192 -26.02 -7.90 8.14
C GLN A 192 -25.92 -7.77 6.62
N GLY A 193 -25.75 -8.90 5.92
CA GLY A 193 -25.70 -8.94 4.45
C GLY A 193 -24.45 -8.36 3.82
N ALA A 194 -23.42 -8.04 4.61
CA ALA A 194 -22.14 -7.55 4.13
C ALA A 194 -21.04 -8.61 4.26
N ASP A 195 -20.08 -8.55 3.33
CA ASP A 195 -18.91 -9.42 3.24
C ASP A 195 -17.74 -8.57 2.73
N LEU A 196 -16.53 -8.80 3.25
CA LEU A 196 -15.30 -8.18 2.76
C LEU A 196 -14.99 -8.52 1.30
N THR A 197 -15.61 -9.57 0.74
CA THR A 197 -15.28 -10.02 -0.60
C THR A 197 -15.61 -9.04 -1.73
N HIS A 198 -16.32 -7.94 -1.43
CA HIS A 198 -16.69 -6.91 -2.40
C HIS A 198 -15.79 -5.68 -2.38
N PHE A 199 -14.89 -5.56 -1.41
CA PHE A 199 -14.06 -4.38 -1.22
C PHE A 199 -12.63 -4.64 -1.66
N TYR A 200 -11.98 -3.59 -2.13
CA TYR A 200 -10.56 -3.61 -2.47
C TYR A 200 -9.71 -3.47 -1.19
N ASP A 201 -10.04 -2.50 -0.34
CA ASP A 201 -9.39 -2.27 0.96
C ASP A 201 -10.28 -1.41 1.89
N GLY A 202 -9.86 -1.16 3.13
CA GLY A 202 -10.62 -0.44 4.15
C GLY A 202 -9.76 0.43 5.07
N PHE A 203 -10.15 1.70 5.20
CA PHE A 203 -9.44 2.73 5.95
C PHE A 203 -10.30 3.33 7.06
N LEU A 204 -9.69 3.69 8.18
CA LEU A 204 -10.37 4.41 9.25
C LEU A 204 -10.20 5.91 9.09
N SER A 205 -11.33 6.63 9.20
CA SER A 205 -11.34 8.09 9.21
C SER A 205 -12.58 8.58 9.97
N ASN A 206 -12.39 9.44 10.96
CA ASN A 206 -13.39 10.08 11.82
C ASN A 206 -14.44 9.09 12.36
N GLY A 207 -14.00 8.03 13.03
CA GLY A 207 -14.90 7.04 13.64
C GLY A 207 -15.73 6.23 12.62
N SER A 208 -15.33 6.25 11.34
CA SER A 208 -15.98 5.50 10.27
C SER A 208 -14.96 4.69 9.49
N VAL A 209 -15.36 3.49 9.08
CA VAL A 209 -14.63 2.69 8.11
C VAL A 209 -15.04 3.13 6.71
N HIS A 210 -14.04 3.38 5.88
CA HIS A 210 -14.14 3.77 4.49
C HIS A 210 -13.57 2.64 3.62
N LEU A 211 -14.45 1.90 2.97
CA LEU A 211 -14.11 0.75 2.15
C LEU A 211 -14.02 1.20 0.68
N LEU A 212 -12.86 1.02 0.07
CA LEU A 212 -12.66 1.26 -1.35
C LEU A 212 -13.31 0.14 -2.15
N SER A 213 -13.99 0.51 -3.23
CA SER A 213 -14.68 -0.46 -4.08
C SER A 213 -13.69 -1.22 -4.96
N SER A 214 -14.02 -2.47 -5.29
CA SER A 214 -13.30 -3.26 -6.29
C SER A 214 -14.16 -3.41 -7.55
N SER A 215 -13.53 -3.33 -8.71
CA SER A 215 -14.13 -3.78 -9.97
C SER A 215 -14.22 -5.32 -10.00
N PRO A 216 -15.06 -5.92 -10.88
CA PRO A 216 -15.24 -7.38 -10.97
C PRO A 216 -13.97 -8.17 -11.28
N ASP A 217 -12.97 -7.54 -11.89
CA ASP A 217 -11.66 -8.10 -12.19
C ASP A 217 -10.61 -7.84 -11.09
N GLY A 218 -11.03 -7.30 -9.94
CA GLY A 218 -10.19 -7.14 -8.75
C GLY A 218 -9.37 -5.85 -8.70
N HIS A 219 -9.60 -4.90 -9.61
CA HIS A 219 -8.92 -3.59 -9.58
C HIS A 219 -9.61 -2.62 -8.63
N LEU A 220 -8.85 -1.63 -8.18
CA LEU A 220 -9.39 -0.49 -7.45
C LEU A 220 -10.41 0.28 -8.32
N ASP A 221 -11.63 0.41 -7.82
CA ASP A 221 -12.66 1.27 -8.42
C ASP A 221 -12.68 2.63 -7.71
N HIS A 222 -12.19 3.65 -8.41
CA HIS A 222 -12.09 5.02 -7.90
C HIS A 222 -13.43 5.78 -7.86
N THR A 223 -14.49 5.21 -8.44
CA THR A 223 -15.77 5.93 -8.64
C THR A 223 -16.67 5.90 -7.42
N ARG A 224 -16.43 4.98 -6.47
CA ARG A 224 -17.31 4.75 -5.34
C ARG A 224 -16.53 4.42 -4.07
N ILE A 225 -17.14 4.77 -2.95
CA ILE A 225 -16.64 4.47 -1.61
C ILE A 225 -17.80 4.04 -0.73
N HIS A 226 -17.55 3.08 0.16
CA HIS A 226 -18.56 2.55 1.07
C HIS A 226 -18.20 2.92 2.51
N VAL A 227 -19.17 3.39 3.28
CA VAL A 227 -18.94 3.94 4.61
C VAL A 227 -19.76 3.18 5.65
N LEU A 228 -19.06 2.63 6.63
CA LEU A 228 -19.61 2.00 7.83
C LEU A 228 -19.28 2.88 9.04
N LYS A 229 -20.30 3.37 9.75
CA LYS A 229 -20.09 4.14 10.99
C LYS A 229 -19.93 3.20 12.17
N LEU A 230 -18.85 3.36 12.95
CA LEU A 230 -18.59 2.47 14.08
C LEU A 230 -19.57 2.67 15.25
N GLU A 231 -20.15 3.85 15.38
CA GLU A 231 -21.14 4.17 16.43
C GLU A 231 -22.59 3.82 16.04
N LYS A 232 -22.85 3.66 14.73
CA LYS A 232 -24.17 3.27 14.20
C LYS A 232 -23.99 2.20 13.12
N PRO A 233 -23.65 0.95 13.52
CA PRO A 233 -23.11 -0.06 12.61
C PRO A 233 -24.14 -0.79 11.76
N ASP A 234 -25.37 -0.29 11.67
CA ASP A 234 -26.49 -1.06 11.11
C ASP A 234 -26.36 -1.28 9.60
N ILE A 235 -25.77 -0.33 8.86
CA ILE A 235 -25.79 -0.30 7.39
C ILE A 235 -24.49 0.28 6.83
N ILE A 236 -23.97 -0.33 5.76
CA ILE A 236 -22.94 0.27 4.89
C ILE A 236 -23.62 1.17 3.87
N THR A 237 -23.23 2.44 3.84
CA THR A 237 -23.73 3.42 2.86
C THR A 237 -22.75 3.58 1.70
N THR A 238 -23.25 3.68 0.47
CA THR A 238 -22.39 3.86 -0.72
C THR A 238 -22.49 5.29 -1.23
N HIS A 239 -21.34 5.91 -1.50
CA HIS A 239 -21.23 7.27 -2.02
C HIS A 239 -20.49 7.26 -3.35
N GLN A 240 -20.89 8.17 -4.25
CA GLN A 240 -20.19 8.38 -5.52
C GLN A 240 -19.05 9.37 -5.31
N CYS A 241 -17.87 9.01 -5.79
CA CYS A 241 -16.72 9.88 -5.79
C CYS A 241 -16.82 10.88 -6.94
N THR A 242 -16.42 12.13 -6.69
CA THR A 242 -16.38 13.19 -7.70
C THR A 242 -14.94 13.53 -8.10
N PRO A 243 -14.71 13.98 -9.34
CA PRO A 243 -13.36 14.25 -9.81
C PRO A 243 -12.78 15.55 -9.26
N ASP A 244 -11.46 15.67 -9.35
CA ASP A 244 -10.77 16.95 -9.24
C ASP A 244 -11.29 17.88 -10.36
N PRO A 245 -11.71 19.12 -10.06
CA PRO A 245 -12.31 20.00 -11.06
C PRO A 245 -11.38 20.37 -12.22
N GLN A 246 -10.06 20.27 -12.01
CA GLN A 246 -9.04 20.62 -13.00
C GLN A 246 -8.35 19.40 -13.61
N ARG A 247 -8.19 18.33 -12.81
CA ARG A 247 -7.35 17.18 -13.17
C ARG A 247 -8.12 15.88 -13.42
N GLY A 248 -9.42 15.84 -13.12
CA GLY A 248 -10.24 14.66 -13.32
C GLY A 248 -10.10 13.63 -12.20
N MET A 249 -10.22 12.35 -12.55
CA MET A 249 -10.04 11.22 -11.62
C MET A 249 -8.61 10.66 -11.68
N PRO A 250 -8.15 9.94 -10.64
CA PRO A 250 -6.99 9.07 -10.78
C PRO A 250 -7.20 8.11 -11.96
N VAL A 251 -6.20 8.00 -12.83
CA VAL A 251 -6.23 6.98 -13.88
C VAL A 251 -6.30 5.58 -13.27
N PRO A 252 -7.07 4.64 -13.85
CA PRO A 252 -7.10 3.25 -13.41
C PRO A 252 -5.70 2.65 -13.38
N ARG A 253 -5.36 1.99 -12.27
CA ARG A 253 -3.99 1.54 -11.99
C ARG A 253 -3.96 0.32 -11.07
N LYS A 254 -2.89 -0.46 -11.18
CA LYS A 254 -2.53 -1.56 -10.26
C LYS A 254 -1.43 -1.11 -9.31
N ASN A 255 -1.21 -1.89 -8.26
CA ASN A 255 0.02 -1.79 -7.45
C ASN A 255 0.34 -0.38 -6.92
N CYS A 256 -0.68 0.45 -6.66
CA CYS A 256 -0.53 1.73 -5.99
C CYS A 256 -0.45 1.54 -4.47
N GLY A 257 0.25 2.48 -3.82
CA GLY A 257 0.23 2.61 -2.36
C GLY A 257 -0.97 3.44 -1.95
N ILE A 258 -1.67 3.02 -0.91
CA ILE A 258 -2.85 3.69 -0.38
C ILE A 258 -2.62 3.87 1.12
N ASP A 259 -3.22 4.85 1.77
CA ASP A 259 -3.32 4.83 3.24
C ASP A 259 -4.43 5.77 3.69
N GLY A 260 -4.93 5.56 4.90
CA GLY A 260 -5.89 6.43 5.56
C GLY A 260 -5.23 7.49 6.42
N ILE A 261 -5.77 8.70 6.39
CA ILE A 261 -5.46 9.77 7.35
C ILE A 261 -6.75 10.49 7.74
N ALA A 262 -6.69 11.34 8.76
CA ALA A 262 -7.85 12.10 9.22
C ALA A 262 -8.45 12.95 8.09
N ASN A 263 -9.67 12.63 7.65
CA ASN A 263 -10.41 13.25 6.55
C ASN A 263 -9.93 12.92 5.13
N ALA A 264 -8.99 12.01 4.92
CA ALA A 264 -8.54 11.67 3.57
C ALA A 264 -8.09 10.20 3.43
N ILE A 265 -8.21 9.68 2.21
CA ILE A 265 -7.49 8.49 1.76
C ILE A 265 -6.46 8.94 0.74
N LEU A 266 -5.20 8.61 0.97
CA LEU A 266 -4.07 8.93 0.12
C LEU A 266 -3.87 7.83 -0.92
N LEU A 267 -3.43 8.21 -2.12
CA LEU A 267 -3.04 7.27 -3.17
C LEU A 267 -1.76 7.77 -3.83
N ALA A 268 -0.78 6.89 -3.99
CA ALA A 268 0.51 7.21 -4.57
C ALA A 268 0.92 6.18 -5.63
N GLY A 269 1.27 6.69 -6.82
CA GLY A 269 1.92 5.91 -7.87
C GLY A 269 1.09 4.73 -8.34
N GLY A 270 1.72 3.57 -8.44
CA GLY A 270 1.17 2.38 -9.08
C GLY A 270 1.51 2.32 -10.56
N GLU A 271 0.85 1.43 -11.28
CA GLU A 271 1.22 1.11 -12.65
C GLU A 271 0.02 0.86 -13.56
N ILE A 272 0.23 1.16 -14.84
CA ILE A 272 -0.67 0.84 -15.94
C ILE A 272 0.00 -0.24 -16.76
N ASP A 273 -0.66 -1.39 -16.86
CA ASP A 273 -0.22 -2.52 -17.67
C ASP A 273 -0.85 -2.42 -19.06
N HIS A 274 -0.02 -2.12 -20.08
CA HIS A 274 -0.44 -2.05 -21.48
C HIS A 274 -0.32 -3.40 -22.20
N GLY A 275 -0.01 -4.48 -21.47
CA GLY A 275 0.28 -5.81 -22.02
C GLY A 275 1.68 -5.94 -22.61
N ASN A 276 2.08 -7.17 -22.97
CA ASN A 276 3.39 -7.47 -23.58
C ASN A 276 4.61 -6.94 -22.79
N TYR A 277 4.55 -7.00 -21.45
CA TYR A 277 5.59 -6.46 -20.56
C TYR A 277 5.80 -4.95 -20.67
N ASN A 278 4.85 -4.21 -21.24
CA ASN A 278 4.87 -2.75 -21.31
C ASN A 278 4.11 -2.16 -20.11
N VAL A 279 4.86 -1.87 -19.05
CA VAL A 279 4.31 -1.32 -17.80
C VAL A 279 4.71 0.16 -17.69
N GLN A 280 3.72 1.03 -17.55
CA GLN A 280 3.93 2.44 -17.25
C GLN A 280 3.76 2.67 -15.74
N ARG A 281 4.85 3.08 -15.08
CA ARG A 281 4.82 3.43 -13.66
C ARG A 281 4.46 4.90 -13.46
N LEU A 282 3.62 5.15 -12.47
CA LEU A 282 3.07 6.46 -12.15
C LEU A 282 3.83 7.07 -10.97
N VAL A 283 3.95 8.39 -10.98
CA VAL A 283 4.68 9.19 -9.98
C VAL A 283 3.79 10.20 -9.27
N ASP A 284 2.50 10.20 -9.57
CA ASP A 284 1.52 11.15 -9.06
C ASP A 284 0.98 10.76 -7.68
N TYR A 285 0.42 11.76 -7.01
CA TYR A 285 -0.26 11.63 -5.73
C TYR A 285 -1.70 12.13 -5.84
N TRP A 286 -2.61 11.43 -5.17
CA TRP A 286 -4.01 11.77 -5.08
C TRP A 286 -4.47 11.69 -3.63
N MET A 287 -5.51 12.45 -3.31
CA MET A 287 -6.26 12.29 -2.08
C MET A 287 -7.75 12.24 -2.37
N LEU A 288 -8.47 11.36 -1.68
CA LEU A 288 -9.93 11.36 -1.62
C LEU A 288 -10.34 12.00 -0.30
N ASP A 289 -10.97 13.18 -0.35
CA ASP A 289 -11.52 13.82 0.85
C ASP A 289 -12.72 13.00 1.34
N THR A 290 -12.64 12.43 2.55
CA THR A 290 -13.68 11.53 3.09
C THR A 290 -14.92 12.26 3.59
N ARG A 291 -14.93 13.60 3.58
CA ARG A 291 -16.10 14.42 3.94
C ARG A 291 -16.94 14.77 2.72
N THR A 292 -16.29 14.98 1.58
CA THR A 292 -16.94 15.40 0.33
C THR A 292 -16.97 14.30 -0.72
N PHE A 293 -16.19 13.23 -0.53
CA PHE A 293 -15.93 12.17 -1.50
C PHE A 293 -15.42 12.73 -2.84
N GLN A 294 -14.57 13.75 -2.78
CA GLN A 294 -13.92 14.34 -3.95
C GLN A 294 -12.47 13.91 -4.03
N TRP A 295 -12.07 13.40 -5.19
CA TRP A 295 -10.66 13.21 -5.52
C TRP A 295 -10.00 14.56 -5.81
N LEU A 296 -8.79 14.74 -5.30
CA LEU A 296 -7.96 15.91 -5.54
C LEU A 296 -6.57 15.43 -5.94
N GLN A 297 -6.05 15.92 -7.06
CA GLN A 297 -4.67 15.63 -7.42
C GLN A 297 -3.74 16.53 -6.60
N ILE A 298 -2.76 15.92 -5.95
CA ILE A 298 -1.73 16.67 -5.22
C ILE A 298 -0.68 17.12 -6.25
N PRO A 299 -0.36 18.43 -6.32
CA PRO A 299 0.58 18.97 -7.31
C PRO A 299 2.05 18.73 -6.90
N ALA A 300 2.41 17.47 -6.70
CA ALA A 300 3.76 16.99 -6.47
C ALA A 300 3.94 15.65 -7.19
N GLN A 301 5.19 15.23 -7.35
CA GLN A 301 5.54 13.97 -8.00
C GLN A 301 6.68 13.29 -7.27
N MET A 302 6.72 11.97 -7.33
CA MET A 302 7.86 11.20 -6.87
C MET A 302 9.10 11.55 -7.72
N PRO A 303 10.29 11.68 -7.10
CA PRO A 303 11.53 11.87 -7.83
C PRO A 303 11.90 10.66 -8.71
N ALA A 304 11.35 9.48 -8.42
CA ALA A 304 11.50 8.26 -9.22
C ALA A 304 10.22 7.40 -9.12
N PRO A 305 9.82 6.68 -10.19
CA PRO A 305 8.71 5.74 -10.10
C PRO A 305 9.06 4.53 -9.25
N LEU A 306 8.13 4.04 -8.42
CA LEU A 306 8.34 2.85 -7.60
C LEU A 306 7.58 1.64 -8.15
N ILE A 307 8.11 0.45 -7.89
CA ILE A 307 7.43 -0.84 -8.07
C ILE A 307 6.73 -1.18 -6.76
N GLU A 308 5.43 -1.49 -6.85
CA GLU A 308 4.59 -1.81 -5.70
C GLU A 308 4.80 -0.82 -4.52
N PRO A 309 4.67 0.50 -4.77
CA PRO A 309 4.75 1.50 -3.71
C PRO A 309 3.77 1.16 -2.58
N ARG A 310 4.23 1.39 -1.36
CA ARG A 310 3.44 1.37 -0.14
C ARG A 310 3.54 2.70 0.57
N LEU A 311 2.48 3.07 1.28
CA LEU A 311 2.36 4.37 1.89
C LEU A 311 2.08 4.21 3.38
N THR A 312 2.68 5.08 4.18
CA THR A 312 2.44 5.15 5.62
C THR A 312 2.29 6.61 6.02
N ALA A 313 1.10 6.99 6.48
CA ALA A 313 0.82 8.25 7.13
C ALA A 313 1.16 8.17 8.62
N CYS A 314 2.09 9.00 9.08
CA CYS A 314 2.60 8.95 10.44
C CYS A 314 1.93 9.98 11.35
N ASN A 315 2.00 9.73 12.66
CA ASN A 315 1.45 10.62 13.69
C ASN A 315 2.07 12.03 13.70
N SER A 316 3.26 12.19 13.13
CA SER A 316 3.94 13.49 12.95
C SER A 316 3.36 14.34 11.81
N GLY A 317 2.54 13.75 10.93
CA GLY A 317 2.13 14.35 9.66
C GLY A 317 3.11 14.12 8.51
N ASN A 318 4.25 13.47 8.75
CA ASN A 318 5.07 12.92 7.68
C ASN A 318 4.36 11.76 7.01
N ILE A 319 4.57 11.61 5.71
CA ILE A 319 4.11 10.46 4.94
C ILE A 319 5.33 9.79 4.32
N TYR A 320 5.48 8.50 4.54
CA TYR A 320 6.57 7.71 3.98
C TYR A 320 6.04 6.84 2.85
N LEU A 321 6.65 7.00 1.68
CA LEU A 321 6.37 6.20 0.50
C LEU A 321 7.59 5.32 0.24
N TRP A 322 7.39 4.02 0.12
CA TRP A 322 8.50 3.08 -0.04
C TRP A 322 8.16 1.96 -1.01
N GLY A 323 9.15 1.47 -1.75
CA GLY A 323 8.92 0.46 -2.79
C GLY A 323 10.20 0.05 -3.49
N ASP A 324 10.10 -0.98 -4.34
CA ASP A 324 11.22 -1.43 -5.15
C ASP A 324 11.46 -0.50 -6.36
N PHE A 325 12.60 -0.67 -7.04
CA PHE A 325 13.00 0.15 -8.19
C PHE A 325 13.70 -0.67 -9.28
N ASP A 326 13.50 -0.30 -10.55
CA ASP A 326 14.05 -1.04 -11.70
C ASP A 326 15.58 -0.93 -11.84
N GLN A 327 16.22 0.08 -11.25
CA GLN A 327 17.66 0.31 -11.42
C GLN A 327 18.45 -0.05 -10.16
N PRO A 328 19.66 -0.62 -10.29
CA PRO A 328 20.53 -0.84 -9.14
C PRO A 328 20.92 0.49 -8.50
N LEU A 329 21.02 0.52 -7.16
CA LEU A 329 21.57 1.67 -6.46
C LEU A 329 23.05 1.88 -6.87
N PRO A 330 23.48 3.09 -7.25
CA PRO A 330 24.88 3.37 -7.53
C PRO A 330 25.78 3.02 -6.34
N GLY A 331 26.90 2.35 -6.59
CA GLY A 331 27.86 1.97 -5.55
C GLY A 331 27.46 0.76 -4.70
N MET A 332 26.24 0.25 -4.85
CA MET A 332 25.83 -1.02 -4.24
C MET A 332 26.22 -2.20 -5.15
N PRO A 333 26.53 -3.37 -4.59
CA PRO A 333 26.68 -4.59 -5.38
C PRO A 333 25.43 -4.81 -6.25
N PRO A 334 25.53 -5.49 -7.40
CA PRO A 334 24.37 -5.84 -8.23
C PRO A 334 23.25 -6.63 -7.52
N GLY A 335 23.48 -7.10 -6.28
CA GLY A 335 22.50 -7.71 -5.39
C GLY A 335 22.20 -6.92 -4.10
N GLY A 336 22.71 -5.69 -3.96
CA GLY A 336 22.43 -4.77 -2.86
C GLY A 336 21.06 -4.09 -3.00
N THR A 337 20.61 -3.37 -1.96
CA THR A 337 19.24 -2.87 -1.72
C THR A 337 18.55 -2.31 -2.97
N HIS A 338 17.27 -2.67 -3.16
CA HIS A 338 16.39 -2.13 -4.21
C HIS A 338 15.23 -1.29 -3.64
N LEU A 339 15.16 -1.16 -2.31
CA LEU A 339 14.15 -0.37 -1.64
C LEU A 339 14.50 1.12 -1.66
N ARG A 340 13.59 1.94 -2.21
CA ARG A 340 13.60 3.39 -2.08
C ARG A 340 12.60 3.83 -1.04
N ILE A 341 12.94 4.85 -0.29
CA ILE A 341 12.10 5.43 0.77
C ILE A 341 12.07 6.94 0.52
N MET A 342 10.88 7.47 0.37
CA MET A 342 10.61 8.88 0.15
C MET A 342 9.85 9.43 1.33
N ARG A 343 10.25 10.59 1.81
CA ARG A 343 9.51 11.38 2.80
C ARG A 343 8.72 12.46 2.07
N VAL A 344 7.40 12.43 2.21
CA VAL A 344 6.47 13.43 1.70
C VAL A 344 6.00 14.30 2.85
N SER A 345 6.06 15.62 2.66
CA SER A 345 5.75 16.64 3.67
C SER A 345 4.93 17.79 3.08
N GLY A 346 4.25 18.57 3.93
CA GLY A 346 3.45 19.73 3.51
C GLY A 346 2.04 19.39 3.00
N MET A 347 1.52 18.20 3.29
CA MET A 347 0.15 17.78 2.95
C MET A 347 -0.90 18.30 3.95
N ASP A 348 -0.84 19.58 4.34
CA ASP A 348 -1.68 20.14 5.43
C ASP A 348 -3.21 20.05 5.21
N LYS A 349 -3.67 19.83 3.97
CA LYS A 349 -5.11 19.58 3.69
C LYS A 349 -5.54 18.12 3.84
N ALA A 350 -4.60 17.17 3.88
CA ALA A 350 -4.90 15.77 4.18
C ALA A 350 -5.32 15.58 5.65
N GLY A 351 -5.23 16.64 6.47
CA GLY A 351 -5.57 16.61 7.88
C GLY A 351 -4.46 16.00 8.73
N HIS A 352 -3.99 16.72 9.74
CA HIS A 352 -3.14 16.12 10.76
C HIS A 352 -4.03 15.32 11.72
N PRO A 353 -3.71 14.05 12.02
CA PRO A 353 -4.49 13.29 12.98
C PRO A 353 -4.51 14.02 14.33
N PRO A 354 -5.69 14.41 14.86
CA PRO A 354 -5.76 15.05 16.18
C PRO A 354 -5.21 14.11 17.26
N SER A 355 -4.65 14.65 18.34
CA SER A 355 -4.26 13.79 19.48
C SER A 355 -5.48 13.08 20.07
N TYR A 356 -5.29 11.91 20.69
CA TYR A 356 -6.41 11.19 21.34
C TYR A 356 -7.12 12.03 22.40
N SER A 357 -6.41 12.93 23.09
CA SER A 357 -7.03 13.83 24.07
C SER A 357 -7.88 14.92 23.41
N GLN A 358 -7.48 15.41 22.24
CA GLN A 358 -8.25 16.40 21.47
C GLN A 358 -9.54 15.81 20.90
N THR A 359 -9.57 14.53 20.56
CA THR A 359 -10.74 13.86 19.99
C THR A 359 -11.75 13.43 21.05
N VAL A 360 -11.29 12.96 22.20
CA VAL A 360 -12.19 12.59 23.33
C VAL A 360 -12.88 13.82 23.93
N SER A 361 -12.33 15.02 23.76
CA SER A 361 -12.87 16.28 24.32
C SER A 361 -13.70 17.12 23.34
N GLN A 362 -13.74 16.77 22.04
CA GLN A 362 -14.57 17.49 21.08
C GLN A 362 -15.82 16.69 20.74
N PRO A 363 -17.04 17.24 20.95
CA PRO A 363 -18.23 16.65 20.34
C PRO A 363 -18.05 16.71 18.81
N PRO A 364 -18.50 15.68 18.07
CA PRO A 364 -18.37 15.67 16.61
C PRO A 364 -18.99 16.94 16.03
N VAL A 365 -18.17 17.78 15.41
CA VAL A 365 -18.62 18.96 14.68
C VAL A 365 -19.16 18.45 13.34
N TYR A 366 -20.42 18.03 13.34
CA TYR A 366 -21.12 17.67 12.12
C TYR A 366 -21.33 18.92 11.26
N PRO A 367 -21.06 18.87 9.95
CA PRO A 367 -21.65 19.83 9.03
C PRO A 367 -23.17 19.72 9.19
N SER A 368 -23.81 20.80 9.61
CA SER A 368 -25.26 20.90 9.57
C SER A 368 -25.71 20.62 8.14
N LEU A 369 -26.43 19.52 7.93
CA LEU A 369 -27.13 19.25 6.68
C LEU A 369 -27.96 20.48 6.35
N GLN A 370 -27.56 21.25 5.34
CA GLN A 370 -28.51 22.12 4.65
C GLN A 370 -29.62 21.21 4.09
N PRO A 371 -30.90 21.58 4.22
CA PRO A 371 -31.98 20.76 3.70
C PRO A 371 -32.00 20.84 2.17
N SER A 372 -31.40 19.86 1.51
CA SER A 372 -31.72 19.54 0.11
C SER A 372 -32.93 18.61 0.08
N PRO A 373 -33.82 18.74 -0.92
CA PRO A 373 -35.19 18.24 -0.83
C PRO A 373 -35.23 16.71 -0.92
N TYR A 374 -35.86 16.08 0.07
CA TYR A 374 -36.14 14.66 0.13
C TYR A 374 -36.81 14.15 -1.16
N PRO A 375 -36.40 12.98 -1.70
CA PRO A 375 -37.27 12.18 -2.54
C PRO A 375 -38.42 11.61 -1.70
N GLN A 376 -39.62 11.61 -2.27
CA GLN A 376 -40.87 11.14 -1.67
C GLN A 376 -40.79 9.72 -1.08
N PRO A 377 -41.48 9.43 0.04
CA PRO A 377 -41.61 8.07 0.58
C PRO A 377 -42.43 7.21 -0.40
N GLY A 378 -41.79 6.19 -1.00
CA GLY A 378 -42.47 5.25 -1.91
C GLY A 378 -41.64 4.67 -3.05
N SER A 379 -40.39 5.14 -3.26
CA SER A 379 -39.50 4.56 -4.27
C SER A 379 -38.69 3.40 -3.68
N ALA A 380 -38.92 2.19 -4.20
CA ALA A 380 -38.06 1.04 -3.94
C ALA A 380 -36.62 1.32 -4.39
N ALA A 381 -35.64 0.84 -3.61
CA ALA A 381 -34.24 0.84 -4.03
C ALA A 381 -34.11 0.12 -5.39
N PRO A 382 -33.28 0.61 -6.32
CA PRO A 382 -33.07 -0.06 -7.60
C PRO A 382 -32.55 -1.49 -7.35
N PRO A 383 -33.10 -2.50 -8.03
CA PRO A 383 -32.63 -3.87 -7.86
C PRO A 383 -31.17 -3.99 -8.31
N TYR A 384 -30.40 -4.81 -7.61
CA TYR A 384 -29.06 -5.23 -8.03
C TYR A 384 -29.08 -5.68 -9.50
N PRO A 385 -28.06 -5.32 -10.33
CA PRO A 385 -27.95 -5.88 -11.66
C PRO A 385 -27.78 -7.40 -11.55
N ALA A 386 -28.74 -8.15 -12.11
CA ALA A 386 -28.58 -9.58 -12.29
C ALA A 386 -27.41 -9.83 -13.25
N TYR A 387 -26.46 -10.66 -12.83
CA TYR A 387 -25.35 -11.11 -13.66
C TYR A 387 -25.89 -11.76 -14.95
N ASN A 388 -25.69 -11.09 -16.09
CA ASN A 388 -26.02 -11.61 -17.41
C ASN A 388 -24.73 -11.82 -18.22
N PRO A 389 -24.23 -13.06 -18.35
CA PRO A 389 -22.97 -13.34 -19.04
C PRO A 389 -23.01 -13.16 -20.57
N ALA A 390 -24.15 -12.73 -21.15
CA ALA A 390 -24.33 -12.57 -22.59
C ALA A 390 -24.42 -11.10 -23.09
N GLN A 391 -24.15 -10.10 -22.23
CA GLN A 391 -24.12 -8.69 -22.64
C GLN A 391 -22.70 -8.13 -22.58
N THR A 392 -21.89 -8.45 -23.59
CA THR A 392 -20.73 -7.65 -23.96
C THR A 392 -21.24 -6.30 -24.47
N ASN A 393 -20.91 -5.22 -23.76
CA ASN A 393 -21.24 -3.86 -24.20
C ASN A 393 -20.41 -3.51 -25.45
N PRO A 394 -20.95 -2.73 -26.41
CA PRO A 394 -20.37 -2.52 -27.72
C PRO A 394 -19.34 -1.38 -27.76
N GLY A 395 -18.32 -1.56 -28.61
CA GLY A 395 -17.73 -0.46 -29.37
C GLY A 395 -16.33 0.04 -28.97
N TYR A 396 -15.29 -0.76 -29.17
CA TYR A 396 -13.98 -0.23 -29.59
C TYR A 396 -13.85 -0.49 -31.09
N GLY A 397 -13.94 0.57 -31.89
CA GLY A 397 -13.80 0.52 -33.34
C GLY A 397 -12.33 0.41 -33.75
N MET A 398 -12.01 -0.63 -34.52
CA MET A 398 -10.81 -0.74 -35.36
C MET A 398 -11.20 -0.45 -36.82
N PRO A 399 -10.36 0.25 -37.62
CA PRO A 399 -10.67 0.48 -39.03
C PRO A 399 -10.54 -0.81 -39.86
N SER A 400 -11.54 -1.07 -40.69
CA SER A 400 -11.60 -2.16 -41.66
C SER A 400 -10.78 -1.84 -42.92
N PRO A 401 -10.16 -2.85 -43.55
CA PRO A 401 -9.98 -2.86 -45.00
C PRO A 401 -10.84 -3.95 -45.65
N GLN A 402 -11.60 -3.54 -46.67
CA GLN A 402 -12.43 -4.38 -47.54
C GLN A 402 -11.57 -5.28 -48.46
N ASN A 403 -11.95 -6.56 -48.54
CA ASN A 403 -11.64 -7.51 -49.64
C ASN A 403 -12.52 -7.18 -50.87
N PRO A 404 -12.31 -7.69 -52.12
CA PRO A 404 -11.96 -9.10 -52.50
C PRO A 404 -11.17 -9.22 -53.85
N PRO A 405 -11.19 -10.32 -54.67
CA PRO A 405 -11.23 -11.79 -54.46
C PRO A 405 -10.05 -12.57 -55.14
N GLN A 406 -9.96 -13.89 -54.89
CA GLN A 406 -9.09 -14.91 -55.54
C GLN A 406 -9.31 -15.10 -57.07
N PRO A 407 -8.32 -15.62 -57.85
CA PRO A 407 -8.15 -17.09 -58.09
C PRO A 407 -6.68 -17.61 -58.19
N ALA A 408 -6.51 -18.93 -58.00
CA ALA A 408 -5.28 -19.74 -58.16
C ALA A 408 -4.88 -19.95 -59.66
N PRO A 409 -3.85 -20.74 -60.08
CA PRO A 409 -2.79 -21.51 -59.37
C PRO A 409 -1.35 -21.38 -59.96
N GLY A 410 -0.31 -21.92 -59.30
CA GLY A 410 0.86 -22.46 -60.02
C GLY A 410 2.27 -22.31 -59.41
N TYR A 411 2.86 -23.48 -59.09
CA TYR A 411 4.30 -23.88 -59.11
C TYR A 411 5.35 -23.21 -58.21
N GLY A 412 6.04 -24.05 -57.43
CA GLY A 412 7.47 -23.86 -57.07
C GLY A 412 7.88 -24.20 -55.64
N MET A 413 8.12 -25.48 -55.34
CA MET A 413 9.09 -25.95 -54.32
C MET A 413 10.54 -25.59 -54.76
N PRO A 414 11.62 -25.69 -53.92
CA PRO A 414 11.75 -26.51 -52.72
C PRO A 414 12.47 -25.88 -51.49
N GLN A 415 12.31 -26.58 -50.37
CA GLN A 415 13.17 -26.65 -49.16
C GLN A 415 14.56 -27.27 -49.46
N PRO A 416 15.42 -27.65 -48.48
CA PRO A 416 15.85 -27.04 -47.19
C PRO A 416 17.40 -27.10 -47.01
N GLN A 417 18.01 -26.47 -45.99
CA GLN A 417 19.05 -27.12 -45.15
C GLN A 417 19.61 -26.27 -43.99
N ASN A 418 19.79 -26.99 -42.88
CA ASN A 418 20.50 -26.66 -41.63
C ASN A 418 21.95 -26.20 -41.80
N GLN A 419 22.46 -25.51 -40.76
CA GLN A 419 23.83 -25.44 -40.19
C GLN A 419 24.16 -23.96 -39.82
N GLN A 420 24.89 -23.57 -38.79
CA GLN A 420 25.58 -24.21 -37.66
C GLN A 420 26.22 -23.08 -36.82
N TYR A 421 26.16 -23.21 -35.50
CA TYR A 421 27.17 -22.86 -34.49
C TYR A 421 28.32 -21.86 -34.78
N GLY A 422 28.42 -20.82 -33.92
CA GLY A 422 29.67 -20.38 -33.27
C GLY A 422 30.45 -19.19 -33.85
N GLY A 423 30.89 -18.27 -32.98
CA GLY A 423 32.03 -17.39 -33.29
C GLY A 423 32.12 -16.06 -32.53
N TYR A 424 33.21 -15.91 -31.76
CA TYR A 424 33.69 -14.76 -30.98
C TYR A 424 34.13 -13.52 -31.81
N GLY A 425 34.24 -12.36 -31.13
CA GLY A 425 35.09 -11.19 -31.50
C GLY A 425 34.38 -9.87 -31.17
N ASP A 426 34.64 -9.17 -30.06
CA ASP A 426 35.81 -8.36 -29.64
C ASP A 426 36.12 -7.10 -30.49
N ALA A 427 36.33 -6.01 -29.74
CA ALA A 427 37.00 -4.74 -30.01
C ALA A 427 36.41 -3.65 -30.95
N GLY A 428 36.33 -2.41 -30.41
CA GLY A 428 36.92 -1.26 -31.13
C GLY A 428 36.16 0.08 -31.21
N TYR A 429 36.31 0.92 -30.18
CA TYR A 429 36.66 2.37 -30.19
C TYR A 429 36.14 3.38 -31.24
N GLY A 430 35.72 4.56 -30.70
CA GLY A 430 35.77 5.90 -31.32
C GLY A 430 34.40 6.57 -31.50
N GLY A 431 34.06 7.78 -31.05
CA GLY A 431 34.81 8.93 -30.55
C GLY A 431 34.42 10.21 -31.32
N GLY A 432 33.71 11.15 -30.69
CA GLY A 432 33.89 12.59 -30.93
C GLY A 432 32.72 13.47 -31.44
N TYR A 433 32.42 14.52 -30.64
CA TYR A 433 31.88 15.86 -30.96
C TYR A 433 30.44 16.00 -31.49
N GLY A 434 29.56 16.90 -31.04
CA GLY A 434 29.60 18.04 -30.11
C GLY A 434 28.42 18.98 -30.44
N GLY A 435 27.69 19.51 -29.45
CA GLY A 435 26.62 20.49 -29.68
C GLY A 435 25.73 20.76 -28.46
N GLN A 436 25.78 22.00 -27.96
CA GLN A 436 25.20 22.48 -26.70
C GLN A 436 23.66 22.49 -26.63
N GLY A 437 23.15 22.27 -25.41
CA GLY A 437 22.23 23.24 -24.79
C GLY A 437 20.74 22.89 -24.73
N GLN A 438 20.36 22.03 -23.78
CA GLN A 438 19.16 22.24 -22.93
C GLN A 438 19.19 21.24 -21.77
N ALA A 439 19.37 21.75 -20.56
CA ALA A 439 19.26 20.96 -19.33
C ALA A 439 17.78 20.68 -19.05
N THR A 440 17.27 19.58 -19.59
CA THR A 440 16.08 18.89 -19.09
C THR A 440 16.56 17.69 -18.30
N SER A 441 16.26 17.65 -17.00
CA SER A 441 16.41 16.48 -16.15
C SER A 441 15.42 15.40 -16.61
N GLY A 442 15.74 14.73 -17.70
CA GLY A 442 15.00 13.59 -18.22
C GLY A 442 15.59 12.30 -17.68
N PHE A 443 14.88 11.63 -16.78
CA PHE A 443 15.10 10.20 -16.57
C PHE A 443 14.75 9.49 -17.88
N GLN A 444 15.76 9.02 -18.63
CA GLN A 444 15.54 8.07 -19.71
C GLN A 444 15.11 6.74 -19.09
N GLN A 445 13.88 6.31 -19.39
CA GLN A 445 13.47 4.92 -19.18
C GLN A 445 14.36 4.03 -20.06
N VAL A 446 15.31 3.35 -19.44
CA VAL A 446 16.08 2.29 -20.09
C VAL A 446 15.25 1.01 -20.00
N PRO A 447 15.04 0.26 -21.10
CA PRO A 447 14.36 -1.03 -21.04
C PRO A 447 15.06 -1.97 -20.05
N ALA A 448 14.29 -2.63 -19.19
CA ALA A 448 14.81 -3.62 -18.26
C ALA A 448 15.62 -4.70 -19.01
N GLY A 449 16.84 -4.97 -18.56
CA GLY A 449 17.68 -6.01 -19.16
C GLY A 449 17.06 -7.41 -18.96
N PRO A 450 17.45 -8.41 -19.77
CA PRO A 450 16.87 -9.76 -19.75
C PRO A 450 17.01 -10.53 -18.42
N ASN A 451 17.77 -10.00 -17.45
CA ASN A 451 17.92 -10.55 -16.09
C ASN A 451 17.34 -9.62 -14.99
N GLN A 452 16.56 -8.60 -15.35
CA GLN A 452 15.98 -7.60 -14.44
C GLN A 452 14.45 -7.60 -14.52
N THR A 453 13.84 -8.78 -14.40
CA THR A 453 12.40 -8.87 -14.22
C THR A 453 12.05 -8.39 -12.82
N ALA A 454 11.24 -7.33 -12.72
CA ALA A 454 10.51 -7.02 -11.51
C ALA A 454 9.80 -8.31 -11.06
N TYR A 455 10.08 -8.76 -9.84
CA TYR A 455 9.38 -9.89 -9.31
C TYR A 455 8.05 -9.38 -8.77
N TYR A 456 6.98 -9.89 -9.36
CA TYR A 456 5.64 -9.76 -8.83
C TYR A 456 5.34 -11.07 -8.09
N PRO A 457 4.88 -11.04 -6.83
CA PRO A 457 4.35 -12.24 -6.19
C PRO A 457 3.27 -12.87 -7.09
N PRO A 458 3.08 -14.21 -7.05
CA PRO A 458 2.05 -14.87 -7.83
C PRO A 458 0.73 -14.11 -7.65
N GLN A 459 0.09 -13.72 -8.76
CA GLN A 459 -1.16 -12.96 -8.76
C GLN A 459 -2.28 -13.77 -8.09
N LYS A 460 -2.32 -13.73 -6.77
CA LYS A 460 -3.57 -13.83 -6.03
C LYS A 460 -4.27 -12.48 -6.20
N PRO A 461 -5.61 -12.43 -6.26
CA PRO A 461 -6.30 -11.16 -6.17
C PRO A 461 -5.72 -10.39 -4.98
N LYS A 462 -5.43 -9.11 -5.16
CA LYS A 462 -4.86 -8.22 -4.13
C LYS A 462 -5.60 -8.26 -2.78
N LYS A 463 -6.81 -8.81 -2.74
CA LYS A 463 -7.57 -9.17 -1.53
C LYS A 463 -6.81 -10.00 -0.49
N ASP A 464 -5.86 -10.85 -0.90
CA ASP A 464 -5.00 -11.60 0.03
C ASP A 464 -3.73 -10.81 0.44
N CYS A 465 -3.58 -9.59 -0.06
CA CYS A 465 -2.51 -8.64 0.26
C CYS A 465 -3.14 -7.33 0.71
N SER A 466 -3.80 -7.34 1.87
CA SER A 466 -3.96 -6.12 2.66
C SER A 466 -2.55 -5.69 3.08
N LEU A 467 -2.01 -4.68 2.41
CA LEU A 467 -0.70 -4.12 2.74
C LEU A 467 -0.80 -2.60 2.62
N GLN A 468 -1.64 -2.07 3.52
CA GLN A 468 -1.82 -0.68 3.96
C GLN A 468 -2.03 0.35 2.88
#